data_AF-A0A7J7KAY1-F1
#
_entry.id   AF-A0A7J7KAY1-F1
#
_cell.length_a   1.000
_cell.length_b   1.000
_cell.length_c   1.000
_cell.angle_alpha   90.00
_cell.angle_beta   90.00
_cell.angle_gamma   90.00
#
_symmetry.space_group_name_H-M   'P 1'
#
loop_
_entity.id
_entity.type
_entity.pdbx_description
1 polymer ?
#
loop_
_entity_poly.entity_id
_entity_poly.type
_entity_poly.pdbx_seq_one_letter_code
_entity_poly.pdbx_strand_id
1 'polypeptide(L)'
;MEMVEGEDDTINLTILMTNALAINCKLELKSTASPTDALMFCNNKAFLNFLEDDSLRTEQKSDWVDLILATLNQALQADDTMSEYRETLKLALVPQNPCHFLNTTCTFRLMDGFNSSQHHGINIEKLIKSFENYLNIFHHLCSMDPLMSKALLADIQRLKQYLRGVVMDFPQLHSVSELYNQATSKVEKAEQQRLEEERAMRIGHRTRRYMTEKKPEGNFREMSLHPTEQDLKAIVNLRVNKVKGAFDGVEDYLDVQFRLLREDFVSTLRTGIRDYRDNPHLTGDHRFRSGDVKAYENFTITSPNFGRNGITYVVSINKEDKMFRRINWASSKRLLFGSLLCLSTDCFTKNILFATIAERDVKVMEKDGVFEIQFLADSQQKYDMMENQAGPFVAVESMAYFEAYSHVLNGIQKINENNFALSKYIVEARTTVSRPEYLKRQDVKYRFITTGDMLTEPTSLHDVSQYMFQDSFSMYNSRNASTWPTANNPWVQ
;
A
#
# COMPACT_ATOMS: atom_id res chain seq x y z
N MET A 1 74.62 -14.94 18.55
CA MET A 1 73.68 -14.63 17.46
C MET A 1 72.35 -15.24 17.88
N GLU A 2 71.50 -14.45 18.51
CA GLU A 2 70.06 -14.69 18.53
C GLU A 2 69.42 -13.34 18.80
N MET A 3 68.65 -12.90 17.82
CA MET A 3 68.10 -11.55 17.70
C MET A 3 66.77 -11.48 18.43
N VAL A 4 66.61 -10.42 19.20
CA VAL A 4 65.34 -9.97 19.77
C VAL A 4 64.77 -8.95 18.78
N GLU A 5 63.64 -9.25 18.14
CA GLU A 5 62.86 -8.28 17.36
C GLU A 5 61.44 -8.82 17.12
N GLY A 6 60.39 -8.01 17.33
CA GLY A 6 59.15 -8.20 16.58
C GLY A 6 57.77 -7.95 17.20
N GLU A 7 57.60 -7.53 18.47
CA GLU A 7 56.23 -7.33 19.03
C GLU A 7 55.86 -5.87 19.40
N ASP A 8 56.82 -4.96 19.55
CA ASP A 8 56.55 -3.57 19.97
C ASP A 8 56.12 -2.62 18.81
N ASP A 9 56.38 -3.00 17.56
CA ASP A 9 56.12 -2.12 16.41
C ASP A 9 54.65 -2.15 15.96
N THR A 10 53.95 -3.28 16.11
CA THR A 10 52.54 -3.44 15.68
C THR A 10 51.53 -2.70 16.56
N ILE A 11 51.80 -2.59 17.87
CA ILE A 11 50.96 -1.82 18.80
C ILE A 11 51.17 -0.32 18.56
N ASN A 12 52.42 0.10 18.33
CA ASN A 12 52.74 1.46 17.95
C ASN A 12 52.11 1.86 16.61
N LEU A 13 52.15 0.99 15.59
CA LEU A 13 51.55 1.24 14.27
C LEU A 13 50.03 1.37 14.32
N THR A 14 49.35 0.57 15.16
CA THR A 14 47.88 0.67 15.32
C THR A 14 47.51 1.97 16.03
N ILE A 15 48.20 2.33 17.11
CA ILE A 15 47.99 3.60 17.83
C ILE A 15 48.35 4.80 16.94
N LEU A 16 49.42 4.72 16.15
CA LEU A 16 49.82 5.73 15.16
C LEU A 16 48.79 5.86 14.02
N MET A 17 48.21 4.75 13.54
CA MET A 17 47.15 4.77 12.53
C MET A 17 45.85 5.37 13.05
N THR A 18 45.42 5.03 14.27
CA THR A 18 44.23 5.63 14.91
C THR A 18 44.43 7.11 15.19
N ASN A 19 45.66 7.52 15.55
CA ASN A 19 46.02 8.93 15.73
C ASN A 19 46.14 9.68 14.40
N ALA A 20 46.60 9.06 13.31
CA ALA A 20 46.64 9.68 11.98
C ALA A 20 45.25 9.84 11.36
N LEU A 21 44.36 8.85 11.53
CA LEU A 21 42.93 8.95 11.18
C LEU A 21 42.24 10.06 11.99
N ALA A 22 42.53 10.15 13.29
CA ALA A 22 42.06 11.26 14.11
C ALA A 22 42.66 12.61 13.66
N ILE A 23 43.95 12.71 13.35
CA ILE A 23 44.51 14.00 12.89
C ILE A 23 43.90 14.43 11.56
N ASN A 24 43.71 13.50 10.61
CA ASN A 24 43.03 13.77 9.34
C ASN A 24 41.55 14.12 9.51
N CYS A 25 40.80 13.40 10.35
CA CYS A 25 39.42 13.77 10.67
C CYS A 25 39.34 15.15 11.34
N LYS A 26 40.27 15.53 12.22
CA LYS A 26 40.30 16.86 12.86
C LYS A 26 40.61 17.97 11.85
N LEU A 27 41.44 17.68 10.85
CA LEU A 27 41.77 18.61 9.77
C LEU A 27 40.61 18.75 8.78
N GLU A 28 39.96 17.64 8.40
CA GLU A 28 38.79 17.62 7.52
C GLU A 28 37.60 18.32 8.16
N LEU A 29 37.29 18.02 9.43
CA LEU A 29 36.26 18.70 10.23
C LEU A 29 36.50 20.22 10.37
N LYS A 30 37.77 20.65 10.42
CA LYS A 30 38.13 22.08 10.44
C LYS A 30 38.04 22.72 9.04
N SER A 31 37.99 21.93 7.98
CA SER A 31 37.98 22.36 6.57
C SER A 31 36.60 22.31 5.91
N THR A 32 35.57 21.74 6.55
CA THR A 32 34.21 21.68 6.03
C THR A 32 33.58 23.07 5.96
N ALA A 33 33.68 23.72 4.80
CA ALA A 33 33.24 25.10 4.60
C ALA A 33 31.74 25.24 4.22
N SER A 34 31.11 24.20 3.65
CA SER A 34 29.69 24.24 3.25
C SER A 34 28.82 23.17 3.94
N PRO A 35 27.52 23.41 4.13
CA PRO A 35 26.56 22.42 4.64
C PRO A 35 26.56 21.10 3.86
N THR A 36 26.75 21.17 2.54
CA THR A 36 26.79 19.99 1.66
C THR A 36 28.05 19.16 1.88
N ASP A 37 29.20 19.80 2.06
CA ASP A 37 30.46 19.10 2.36
C ASP A 37 30.41 18.43 3.73
N ALA A 38 29.82 19.11 4.72
CA ALA A 38 29.57 18.55 6.04
C ALA A 38 28.64 17.33 5.97
N LEU A 39 27.57 17.37 5.15
CA LEU A 39 26.66 16.25 4.96
C LEU A 39 27.35 15.05 4.29
N MET A 40 28.20 15.28 3.29
CA MET A 40 28.97 14.20 2.64
C MET A 40 29.97 13.56 3.61
N PHE A 41 30.68 14.39 4.39
CA PHE A 41 31.61 13.92 5.41
C PHE A 41 30.91 13.09 6.49
N CYS A 42 29.77 13.56 6.99
CA CYS A 42 29.00 12.85 8.03
C CYS A 42 28.40 11.52 7.57
N ASN A 43 28.32 11.28 6.25
CA ASN A 43 27.91 10.00 5.68
C ASN A 43 29.08 9.02 5.45
N ASN A 44 30.32 9.42 5.77
CA ASN A 44 31.46 8.53 5.68
C ASN A 44 31.39 7.44 6.76
N LYS A 45 31.50 6.17 6.34
CA LYS A 45 31.49 5.01 7.25
C LYS A 45 32.55 5.09 8.36
N ALA A 46 33.72 5.65 8.08
CA ALA A 46 34.76 5.84 9.09
C ALA A 46 34.33 6.84 10.17
N PHE A 47 33.63 7.92 9.78
CA PHE A 47 33.08 8.89 10.71
C PHE A 47 31.96 8.29 11.55
N LEU A 48 31.05 7.52 10.94
CA LEU A 48 29.97 6.86 11.67
C LEU A 48 30.49 5.84 12.71
N ASN A 49 31.51 5.05 12.34
CA ASN A 49 32.18 4.16 13.30
C ASN A 49 32.91 4.94 14.41
N PHE A 50 33.45 6.12 14.09
CA PHE A 50 34.12 6.97 15.07
C PHE A 50 33.16 7.54 16.11
N LEU A 51 31.88 7.78 15.77
CA LEU A 51 30.87 8.21 16.74
C LEU A 51 30.65 7.17 17.86
N GLU A 52 30.91 5.89 17.58
CA GLU A 52 30.75 4.80 18.55
C GLU A 52 32.00 4.58 19.43
N ASP A 53 33.11 5.29 19.17
CA ASP A 53 34.37 5.11 19.89
C ASP A 53 34.32 5.69 21.31
N ASP A 54 34.46 4.82 22.32
CA ASP A 54 34.49 5.18 23.74
C ASP A 54 35.64 6.12 24.12
N SER A 55 36.72 6.17 23.32
CA SER A 55 37.85 7.07 23.57
C SER A 55 37.49 8.56 23.50
N LEU A 56 36.34 8.91 22.90
CA LEU A 56 35.78 10.26 22.92
C LEU A 56 35.41 10.76 24.34
N ARG A 57 35.34 9.84 25.32
CA ARG A 57 35.08 10.15 26.75
C ARG A 57 36.35 10.51 27.55
N THR A 58 37.54 10.44 26.96
CA THR A 58 38.82 10.77 27.63
C THR A 58 39.17 12.27 27.56
N GLU A 59 39.62 12.91 28.64
CA GLU A 59 39.91 14.37 28.70
C GLU A 59 40.74 14.90 27.52
N GLN A 60 41.68 14.10 26.98
CA GLN A 60 42.53 14.45 25.84
C GLN A 60 41.77 14.70 24.52
N LYS A 61 40.51 14.26 24.41
CA LYS A 61 39.68 14.44 23.20
C LYS A 61 38.48 15.38 23.39
N SER A 62 38.46 16.25 24.39
CA SER A 62 37.35 17.20 24.63
C SER A 62 37.02 18.08 23.40
N ASP A 63 38.03 18.60 22.72
CA ASP A 63 37.90 19.38 21.48
C ASP A 63 37.15 18.67 20.34
N TRP A 64 37.11 17.34 20.37
CA TRP A 64 36.51 16.55 19.31
C TRP A 64 34.99 16.56 19.37
N VAL A 65 34.42 16.51 20.57
CA VAL A 65 32.96 16.49 20.74
C VAL A 65 32.38 17.83 20.27
N ASP A 66 33.03 18.94 20.61
CA ASP A 66 32.64 20.28 20.14
C ASP A 66 32.64 20.37 18.61
N LEU A 67 33.69 19.83 17.99
CA LEU A 67 33.89 19.87 16.55
C LEU A 67 32.89 18.96 15.81
N ILE A 68 32.62 17.76 16.34
CA ILE A 68 31.62 16.84 15.79
C ILE A 68 30.22 17.46 15.88
N LEU A 69 29.87 18.07 17.02
CA LEU A 69 28.57 18.75 17.19
C LEU A 69 28.42 19.92 16.21
N ALA A 70 29.47 20.70 16.00
CA ALA A 70 29.44 21.79 15.01
C ALA A 70 29.21 21.26 13.58
N THR A 71 29.94 20.23 13.17
CA THR A 71 29.82 19.66 11.82
C THR A 71 28.49 18.95 11.60
N LEU A 72 27.97 18.21 12.60
CA LEU A 72 26.65 17.59 12.51
C LEU A 72 25.52 18.64 12.40
N ASN A 73 25.60 19.73 13.16
CA ASN A 73 24.63 20.82 13.06
C ASN A 73 24.68 21.47 11.66
N GLN A 74 25.88 21.68 11.12
CA GLN A 74 26.08 22.23 9.78
C GLN A 74 25.58 21.28 8.67
N ALA A 75 25.81 19.98 8.79
CA ALA A 75 25.31 18.95 7.86
C ALA A 75 23.77 18.92 7.79
N LEU A 76 23.11 19.12 8.93
CA LEU A 76 21.65 19.14 9.01
C LEU A 76 21.04 20.40 8.40
N GLN A 77 21.83 21.43 8.09
CA GLN A 77 21.39 22.67 7.41
C GLN A 77 21.49 22.60 5.87
N ALA A 78 21.94 21.49 5.28
CA ALA A 78 22.07 21.35 3.82
C ALA A 78 20.72 21.38 3.07
N ASP A 79 20.71 21.83 1.81
CA ASP A 79 19.49 21.92 0.98
C ASP A 79 18.84 20.55 0.68
N ASP A 80 17.52 20.55 0.42
CA ASP A 80 16.71 19.35 0.18
C ASP A 80 17.05 18.55 -1.09
N THR A 81 17.98 19.04 -1.91
CA THR A 81 18.44 18.36 -3.14
C THR A 81 19.20 17.05 -2.87
N MET A 82 19.68 16.85 -1.63
CA MET A 82 20.45 15.66 -1.19
C MET A 82 19.68 14.77 -0.20
N SER A 83 18.41 14.46 -0.52
CA SER A 83 17.50 13.71 0.34
C SER A 83 18.05 12.34 0.81
N GLU A 84 18.73 11.60 -0.06
CA GLU A 84 19.29 10.26 0.26
C GLU A 84 20.41 10.29 1.32
N TYR A 85 21.31 11.29 1.25
CA TYR A 85 22.38 11.48 2.22
C TYR A 85 21.83 11.94 3.58
N ARG A 86 20.75 12.72 3.57
CA ARG A 86 20.03 13.08 4.80
C ARG A 86 19.38 11.85 5.43
N GLU A 87 18.72 10.99 4.66
CA GLU A 87 18.15 9.73 5.17
C GLU A 87 19.21 8.78 5.74
N THR A 88 20.37 8.68 5.08
CA THR A 88 21.47 7.82 5.56
C THR A 88 22.05 8.34 6.87
N LEU A 89 22.32 9.65 6.97
CA LEU A 89 22.77 10.26 8.23
C LEU A 89 21.71 10.14 9.33
N LYS A 90 20.42 10.27 8.99
CA LYS A 90 19.32 10.03 9.93
C LYS A 90 19.36 8.60 10.46
N LEU A 91 19.41 7.59 9.60
CA LEU A 91 19.47 6.18 10.01
C LEU A 91 20.70 5.87 10.87
N ALA A 92 21.82 6.54 10.63
CA ALA A 92 23.03 6.36 11.42
C ALA A 92 22.94 7.04 12.80
N LEU A 93 22.32 8.22 12.88
CA LEU A 93 22.04 8.91 14.15
C LEU A 93 20.81 8.31 14.87
N VAL A 94 20.00 7.51 14.16
CA VAL A 94 18.75 6.91 14.64
C VAL A 94 18.67 5.43 14.24
N PRO A 95 19.26 4.52 15.03
CA PRO A 95 18.85 3.12 15.04
C PRO A 95 17.86 2.83 16.18
N GLN A 96 17.34 1.60 16.24
CA GLN A 96 16.46 1.06 17.30
C GLN A 96 17.04 1.12 18.73
N ASN A 97 18.23 1.71 18.89
CA ASN A 97 18.83 2.21 20.13
C ASN A 97 19.41 3.60 19.82
N PRO A 98 19.17 4.63 20.65
CA PRO A 98 19.63 6.01 20.40
C PRO A 98 21.14 6.05 20.15
N CYS A 99 21.61 6.92 19.23
CA CYS A 99 23.03 7.11 18.95
C CYS A 99 23.81 7.29 20.26
N HIS A 100 24.68 6.32 20.56
CA HIS A 100 25.47 6.28 21.79
C HIS A 100 26.30 7.56 21.98
N PHE A 101 26.75 8.16 20.87
CA PHE A 101 27.41 9.45 20.87
C PHE A 101 26.53 10.57 21.45
N LEU A 102 25.36 10.82 20.86
CA LEU A 102 24.47 11.92 21.27
C LEU A 102 23.85 11.70 22.66
N ASN A 103 23.46 10.46 22.98
CA ASN A 103 22.77 10.19 24.25
C ASN A 103 23.71 10.05 25.44
N THR A 104 24.90 9.49 25.24
CA THR A 104 25.77 9.11 26.36
C THR A 104 27.08 9.90 26.37
N THR A 105 27.73 10.07 25.23
CA THR A 105 29.03 10.76 25.16
C THR A 105 28.85 12.28 25.23
N CYS A 106 27.93 12.86 24.46
CA CYS A 106 27.65 14.31 24.48
C CYS A 106 27.05 14.74 25.82
N THR A 107 26.07 14.00 26.36
CA THR A 107 25.47 14.33 27.65
C THR A 107 26.52 14.28 28.76
N PHE A 108 27.28 13.19 28.88
CA PHE A 108 28.35 13.07 29.88
C PHE A 108 29.35 14.23 29.79
N ARG A 109 29.77 14.62 28.57
CA ARG A 109 30.76 15.68 28.38
C ARG A 109 30.26 17.09 28.61
N LEU A 110 29.04 17.38 28.17
CA LEU A 110 28.43 18.67 28.47
C LEU A 110 28.28 18.80 30.00
N MET A 111 27.89 17.74 30.70
CA MET A 111 27.76 17.71 32.16
C MET A 111 29.13 17.85 32.86
N ASP A 112 30.14 17.10 32.42
CA ASP A 112 31.51 17.14 32.97
C ASP A 112 32.18 18.51 32.76
N GLY A 113 31.95 19.14 31.59
CA GLY A 113 32.45 20.48 31.28
C GLY A 113 31.89 21.58 32.19
N PHE A 114 30.62 21.47 32.60
CA PHE A 114 30.01 22.42 33.56
C PHE A 114 30.45 22.18 35.01
N ASN A 115 30.75 20.93 35.40
CA ASN A 115 31.31 20.64 36.72
C ASN A 115 32.78 21.10 36.83
N SER A 116 33.56 20.94 35.76
CA SER A 116 34.99 21.27 35.71
C SER A 116 35.27 22.77 35.53
N SER A 117 34.32 23.54 34.99
CA SER A 117 34.44 24.99 34.82
C SER A 117 34.49 25.76 36.15
N GLN A 118 34.05 25.15 37.26
CA GLN A 118 34.21 25.73 38.60
C GLN A 118 35.67 25.74 39.09
N HIS A 119 36.59 25.02 38.44
CA HIS A 119 37.97 24.87 38.92
C HIS A 119 39.09 25.16 37.89
N HIS A 120 38.86 25.12 36.57
CA HIS A 120 39.97 25.06 35.58
C HIS A 120 39.85 25.92 34.30
N GLY A 121 39.38 27.17 34.37
CA GLY A 121 39.58 28.13 33.26
C GLY A 121 39.06 27.68 31.88
N ILE A 122 38.01 26.85 31.86
CA ILE A 122 37.34 26.40 30.64
C ILE A 122 36.63 27.61 30.01
N ASN A 123 36.79 27.79 28.69
CA ASN A 123 36.11 28.86 27.97
C ASN A 123 34.60 28.59 27.92
N ILE A 124 33.85 29.25 28.82
CA ILE A 124 32.40 29.13 28.96
C ILE A 124 31.66 29.39 27.63
N GLU A 125 32.16 30.29 26.78
CA GLU A 125 31.57 30.58 25.47
C GLU A 125 31.64 29.38 24.52
N LYS A 126 32.73 28.62 24.56
CA LYS A 126 32.88 27.41 23.74
C LYS A 126 31.89 26.33 24.17
N LEU A 127 31.71 26.16 25.48
CA LEU A 127 30.77 25.20 26.05
C LEU A 127 29.31 25.57 25.73
N ILE A 128 28.97 26.86 25.79
CA ILE A 128 27.66 27.39 25.36
C ILE A 128 27.40 27.02 23.90
N LYS A 129 28.36 27.27 23.01
CA LYS A 129 28.21 27.00 21.57
C LYS A 129 28.05 25.50 21.26
N SER A 130 28.76 24.64 21.98
CA SER A 130 28.56 23.18 21.88
C SER A 130 27.16 22.76 22.33
N PHE A 131 26.62 23.41 23.36
CA PHE A 131 25.27 23.17 23.84
C PHE A 131 24.20 23.62 22.83
N GLU A 132 24.40 24.77 22.18
CA GLU A 132 23.53 25.25 21.10
C GLU A 132 23.52 24.28 19.90
N ASN A 133 24.69 23.81 19.49
CA ASN A 133 24.81 22.82 18.41
C ASN A 133 24.09 21.52 18.74
N TYR A 134 24.24 21.03 19.97
CA TYR A 134 23.51 19.88 20.47
C TYR A 134 22.00 20.12 20.37
N LEU A 135 21.46 21.20 20.94
CA LEU A 135 20.02 21.47 20.89
C LEU A 135 19.47 21.60 19.46
N ASN A 136 20.24 22.18 18.53
CA ASN A 136 19.83 22.32 17.13
C ASN A 136 19.79 20.97 16.38
N ILE A 137 20.79 20.10 16.59
CA ILE A 137 20.77 18.73 16.04
C ILE A 137 19.53 17.99 16.53
N PHE A 138 19.23 18.10 17.82
CA PHE A 138 18.06 17.47 18.44
C PHE A 138 16.75 18.03 17.86
N HIS A 139 16.68 19.34 17.68
CA HIS A 139 15.52 19.99 17.07
C HIS A 139 15.24 19.44 15.66
N HIS A 140 16.29 19.32 14.84
CA HIS A 140 16.18 18.79 13.48
C HIS A 140 15.77 17.32 13.47
N LEU A 141 16.37 16.47 14.32
CA LEU A 141 16.02 15.04 14.39
C LEU A 141 14.55 14.83 14.81
N CYS A 142 14.05 15.60 15.78
CA CYS A 142 12.65 15.51 16.21
C CYS A 142 11.64 15.99 15.14
N SER A 143 12.03 16.96 14.32
CA SER A 143 11.17 17.44 13.22
C SER A 143 11.08 16.44 12.06
N MET A 144 12.03 15.51 11.97
CA MET A 144 12.15 14.56 10.87
C MET A 144 11.50 13.19 11.17
N ASP A 145 11.44 12.75 12.43
CA ASP A 145 10.75 11.50 12.82
C ASP A 145 9.95 11.64 14.14
N PRO A 146 8.60 11.66 14.08
CA PRO A 146 7.72 11.75 15.26
C PRO A 146 7.78 10.54 16.22
N LEU A 147 8.26 9.36 15.77
CA LEU A 147 8.32 8.13 16.58
C LEU A 147 9.36 8.24 17.71
N MET A 148 10.35 9.11 17.55
CA MET A 148 11.49 9.28 18.45
C MET A 148 11.25 10.24 19.63
N SER A 149 10.13 10.98 19.60
CA SER A 149 9.77 12.02 20.58
C SER A 149 9.92 11.58 22.03
N LYS A 150 9.47 10.38 22.41
CA LYS A 150 9.37 9.97 23.82
C LYS A 150 10.70 9.69 24.52
N ALA A 151 11.62 8.97 23.86
CA ALA A 151 12.93 8.64 24.45
C ALA A 151 13.82 9.89 24.53
N LEU A 152 13.84 10.67 23.45
CA LEU A 152 14.61 11.90 23.37
C LEU A 152 14.09 12.97 24.34
N LEU A 153 12.77 13.08 24.53
CA LEU A 153 12.15 14.01 25.47
C LEU A 153 12.54 13.69 26.92
N ALA A 154 12.69 12.40 27.28
CA ALA A 154 13.14 12.00 28.60
C ALA A 154 14.59 12.45 28.89
N ASP A 155 15.49 12.33 27.91
CA ASP A 155 16.89 12.76 28.04
C ASP A 155 17.02 14.29 28.05
N ILE A 156 16.20 14.98 27.25
CA ILE A 156 16.04 16.44 27.27
C ILE A 156 15.56 16.92 28.65
N GLN A 157 14.56 16.26 29.25
CA GLN A 157 14.07 16.60 30.59
C GLN A 157 15.14 16.41 31.68
N ARG A 158 16.02 15.40 31.55
CA ARG A 158 17.15 15.20 32.47
C ARG A 158 18.18 16.33 32.34
N LEU A 159 18.50 16.73 31.11
CA LEU A 159 19.37 17.88 30.83
C LEU A 159 18.78 19.18 31.39
N LYS A 160 17.45 19.38 31.30
CA LYS A 160 16.77 20.54 31.91
C LYS A 160 17.02 20.65 33.39
N GLN A 161 16.85 19.53 34.11
CA GLN A 161 16.95 19.51 35.55
C GLN A 161 18.37 19.86 36.00
N TYR A 162 19.37 19.44 35.23
CA TYR A 162 20.77 19.78 35.45
C TYR A 162 21.09 21.24 35.07
N LEU A 163 20.72 21.68 33.86
CA LEU A 163 20.90 23.06 33.40
C LEU A 163 20.27 24.06 34.35
N ARG A 164 19.11 23.74 34.93
CA ARG A 164 18.45 24.61 35.92
C ARG A 164 19.32 24.82 37.16
N GLY A 165 20.14 23.84 37.55
CA GLY A 165 21.13 23.99 38.61
C GLY A 165 22.30 24.88 38.16
N VAL A 166 22.84 24.63 36.97
CA VAL A 166 24.01 25.36 36.44
C VAL A 166 23.71 26.82 36.09
N VAL A 167 22.54 27.12 35.53
CA VAL A 167 22.11 28.48 35.15
C VAL A 167 22.00 29.40 36.38
N MET A 168 21.68 28.84 37.55
CA MET A 168 21.67 29.60 38.80
C MET A 168 23.08 30.09 39.19
N ASP A 169 24.10 29.32 38.84
CA ASP A 169 25.51 29.64 39.11
C ASP A 169 26.15 30.50 38.00
N PHE A 170 25.57 30.50 36.79
CA PHE A 170 26.09 31.21 35.61
C PHE A 170 24.99 31.94 34.81
N PRO A 171 24.71 33.22 35.10
CA PRO A 171 23.64 34.00 34.45
C PRO A 171 23.76 34.17 32.93
N GLN A 172 24.97 34.00 32.38
CA GLN A 172 25.27 34.09 30.94
C GLN A 172 24.64 32.94 30.12
N LEU A 173 24.15 31.89 30.77
CA LEU A 173 23.49 30.73 30.14
C LEU A 173 21.98 30.95 29.88
N HIS A 174 21.44 32.16 30.07
CA HIS A 174 20.01 32.42 29.90
C HIS A 174 19.52 32.14 28.46
N SER A 175 20.32 32.48 27.44
CA SER A 175 20.02 32.20 26.03
C SER A 175 19.87 30.69 25.75
N VAL A 176 20.69 29.87 26.39
CA VAL A 176 20.64 28.41 26.28
C VAL A 176 19.36 27.85 26.90
N SER A 177 18.90 28.43 28.02
CA SER A 177 17.63 28.06 28.64
C SER A 177 16.42 28.41 27.76
N GLU A 178 16.46 29.51 27.02
CA GLU A 178 15.39 29.89 26.08
C GLU A 178 15.34 28.95 24.88
N LEU A 179 16.49 28.64 24.26
CA LEU A 179 16.60 27.67 23.17
C LEU A 179 16.10 26.28 23.59
N TYR A 180 16.45 25.85 24.80
CA TYR A 180 15.98 24.61 25.39
C TYR A 180 14.42 24.57 25.50
N ASN A 181 13.82 25.65 26.00
CA ASN A 181 12.36 25.72 26.15
C ASN A 181 11.64 25.71 24.79
N GLN A 182 12.19 26.39 23.79
CA GLN A 182 11.67 26.38 22.42
C GLN A 182 11.72 24.97 21.81
N ALA A 183 12.86 24.27 21.92
CA ALA A 183 13.01 22.90 21.44
C ALA A 183 12.02 21.95 22.11
N THR A 184 11.89 22.02 23.44
CA THR A 184 10.95 21.17 24.22
C THR A 184 9.50 21.37 23.77
N SER A 185 9.06 22.63 23.61
CA SER A 185 7.67 22.94 23.23
C SER A 185 7.27 22.40 21.85
N LYS A 186 8.20 22.33 20.90
CA LYS A 186 7.94 21.78 19.56
C LYS A 186 7.83 20.25 19.59
N VAL A 187 8.66 19.58 20.40
CA VAL A 187 8.60 18.12 20.56
C VAL A 187 7.29 17.71 21.23
N GLU A 188 6.86 18.42 22.28
CA GLU A 188 5.58 18.16 22.94
C GLU A 188 4.39 18.30 21.98
N LYS A 189 4.41 19.31 21.09
CA LYS A 189 3.38 19.49 20.05
C LYS A 189 3.37 18.34 19.04
N ALA A 190 4.54 17.88 18.58
CA ALA A 190 4.64 16.77 17.65
C ALA A 190 4.16 15.43 18.26
N GLU A 191 4.47 15.18 19.54
CA GLU A 191 3.99 14.00 20.26
C GLU A 191 2.46 14.03 20.46
N GLN A 192 1.91 15.21 20.80
CA GLN A 192 0.47 15.39 20.95
C GLN A 192 -0.28 15.12 19.64
N GLN A 193 0.24 15.63 18.51
CA GLN A 193 -0.33 15.36 17.18
C GLN A 193 -0.33 13.86 16.86
N ARG A 194 0.78 13.15 17.14
CA ARG A 194 0.88 11.70 16.94
C ARG A 194 -0.17 10.93 17.76
N LEU A 195 -0.35 11.31 19.03
CA LEU A 195 -1.34 10.67 19.91
C LEU A 195 -2.78 10.91 19.44
N GLU A 196 -3.06 12.09 18.89
CA GLU A 196 -4.36 12.41 18.30
C GLU A 196 -4.64 11.61 17.03
N GLU A 197 -3.66 11.49 16.14
CA GLU A 197 -3.74 10.64 14.94
C GLU A 197 -3.93 9.16 15.30
N GLU A 198 -3.20 8.66 16.32
CA GLU A 198 -3.35 7.28 16.80
C GLU A 198 -4.73 7.04 17.44
N ARG A 199 -5.23 8.00 18.23
CA ARG A 199 -6.59 7.93 18.79
C ARG A 199 -7.65 7.96 17.70
N ALA A 200 -7.51 8.82 16.71
CA ALA A 200 -8.40 8.89 15.55
C ALA A 200 -8.40 7.56 14.79
N MET A 201 -7.23 6.94 14.58
CA MET A 201 -7.13 5.62 13.97
C MET A 201 -7.81 4.52 14.79
N ARG A 202 -7.63 4.50 16.11
CA ARG A 202 -8.27 3.52 17.02
C ARG A 202 -9.79 3.67 17.04
N ILE A 203 -10.30 4.90 17.10
CA ILE A 203 -11.74 5.20 16.99
C ILE A 203 -12.26 4.73 15.64
N GLY A 204 -11.54 5.04 14.55
CA GLY A 204 -11.85 4.55 13.21
C GLY A 204 -11.93 3.03 13.13
N HIS A 205 -11.00 2.30 13.76
CA HIS A 205 -11.00 0.84 13.78
C HIS A 205 -12.21 0.27 14.54
N ARG A 206 -12.59 0.85 15.68
CA ARG A 206 -13.73 0.41 16.47
C ARG A 206 -15.05 0.66 15.74
N THR A 207 -15.19 1.84 15.14
CA THR A 207 -16.37 2.20 14.32
C THR A 207 -16.47 1.33 13.08
N ARG A 208 -15.35 1.07 12.39
CA ARG A 208 -15.29 0.18 11.22
C ARG A 208 -15.70 -1.25 11.58
N ARG A 209 -15.20 -1.77 12.71
CA ARG A 209 -15.56 -3.11 13.20
C ARG A 209 -17.07 -3.23 13.47
N TYR A 210 -17.66 -2.25 14.15
CA TYR A 210 -19.10 -2.21 14.42
C TYR A 210 -19.93 -2.16 13.12
N MET A 211 -19.52 -1.37 12.13
CA MET A 211 -20.20 -1.34 10.83
C MET A 211 -20.09 -2.69 10.11
N THR A 212 -18.92 -3.34 10.15
CA THR A 212 -18.66 -4.60 9.45
C THR A 212 -19.31 -5.84 10.07
N GLU A 213 -19.78 -5.78 11.32
CA GLU A 213 -20.48 -6.89 11.99
C GLU A 213 -22.00 -6.81 11.83
N LYS A 214 -22.57 -5.62 11.55
CA LYS A 214 -24.01 -5.45 11.36
C LYS A 214 -24.45 -6.01 9.99
N LYS A 215 -25.45 -6.90 9.98
CA LYS A 215 -26.07 -7.38 8.74
C LYS A 215 -26.66 -6.19 7.95
N PRO A 216 -26.27 -6.01 6.66
CA PRO A 216 -26.81 -4.94 5.84
C PRO A 216 -28.32 -5.12 5.62
N GLU A 217 -29.01 -4.01 5.39
CA GLU A 217 -30.44 -4.04 5.07
C GLU A 217 -30.66 -4.55 3.63
N GLY A 218 -31.84 -5.14 3.40
CA GLY A 218 -32.25 -5.68 2.11
C GLY A 218 -31.70 -7.08 1.78
N ASN A 219 -32.38 -7.75 0.87
CA ASN A 219 -32.01 -9.08 0.39
C ASN A 219 -31.08 -8.96 -0.82
N PHE A 220 -29.89 -9.58 -0.77
CA PHE A 220 -28.94 -9.54 -1.89
C PHE A 220 -29.49 -10.15 -3.19
N ARG A 221 -30.49 -11.04 -3.09
CA ARG A 221 -31.15 -11.66 -4.25
C ARG A 221 -32.00 -10.69 -5.06
N GLU A 222 -32.44 -9.60 -4.45
CA GLU A 222 -33.26 -8.55 -5.08
C GLU A 222 -32.41 -7.35 -5.53
N MET A 223 -31.11 -7.35 -5.17
CA MET A 223 -30.22 -6.28 -5.57
C MET A 223 -29.93 -6.32 -7.07
N SER A 224 -29.87 -5.15 -7.69
CA SER A 224 -29.46 -5.03 -9.09
C SER A 224 -28.02 -5.51 -9.28
N LEU A 225 -27.82 -6.34 -10.30
CA LEU A 225 -26.50 -6.78 -10.78
C LEU A 225 -25.68 -5.61 -11.34
N HIS A 226 -26.37 -4.60 -11.85
CA HIS A 226 -25.75 -3.41 -12.40
C HIS A 226 -25.57 -2.33 -11.33
N PRO A 227 -24.54 -1.47 -11.46
CA PRO A 227 -24.42 -0.28 -10.62
C PRO A 227 -25.60 0.67 -10.83
N THR A 228 -26.02 1.33 -9.76
CA THR A 228 -26.99 2.41 -9.76
C THR A 228 -26.31 3.72 -9.36
N GLU A 229 -26.99 4.85 -9.54
CA GLU A 229 -26.46 6.13 -9.09
C GLU A 229 -26.24 6.19 -7.57
N GLN A 230 -27.08 5.51 -6.78
CA GLN A 230 -26.95 5.48 -5.34
C GLN A 230 -25.65 4.76 -4.93
N ASP A 231 -25.26 3.72 -5.66
CA ASP A 231 -24.02 2.99 -5.43
C ASP A 231 -22.77 3.86 -5.63
N LEU A 232 -22.86 4.88 -6.48
CA LEU A 232 -21.77 5.84 -6.74
C LEU A 232 -21.74 6.99 -5.72
N LYS A 233 -22.85 7.24 -5.02
CA LYS A 233 -22.98 8.35 -4.06
C LYS A 233 -22.77 7.89 -2.61
N ALA A 234 -23.17 6.67 -2.27
CA ALA A 234 -23.24 6.18 -0.90
C ALA A 234 -21.97 5.45 -0.44
N ILE A 235 -21.69 5.54 0.87
CA ILE A 235 -20.80 4.60 1.56
C ILE A 235 -21.62 3.34 1.83
N VAL A 236 -21.19 2.20 1.28
CA VAL A 236 -21.88 0.93 1.44
C VAL A 236 -21.48 0.32 2.78
N ASN A 237 -22.46 -0.08 3.60
CA ASN A 237 -22.17 -0.88 4.78
C ASN A 237 -21.88 -2.32 4.35
N LEU A 238 -20.61 -2.72 4.41
CA LEU A 238 -20.14 -4.02 3.97
C LEU A 238 -19.61 -4.83 5.15
N ARG A 239 -20.00 -6.09 5.17
CA ARG A 239 -19.44 -7.06 6.10
C ARG A 239 -18.11 -7.57 5.57
N VAL A 240 -17.12 -7.68 6.43
CA VAL A 240 -15.82 -8.22 6.06
C VAL A 240 -15.92 -9.71 5.75
N ASN A 241 -15.08 -10.19 4.84
CA ASN A 241 -14.94 -11.62 4.62
C ASN A 241 -14.40 -12.30 5.89
N LYS A 242 -15.04 -13.37 6.34
CA LYS A 242 -14.56 -14.15 7.48
C LYS A 242 -13.35 -14.99 7.03
N VAL A 243 -12.14 -14.59 7.45
CA VAL A 243 -10.90 -15.35 7.17
C VAL A 243 -10.75 -16.58 8.09
N LYS A 244 -11.40 -16.55 9.26
CA LYS A 244 -11.39 -17.63 10.25
C LYS A 244 -12.79 -17.82 10.83
N GLY A 245 -13.14 -19.08 11.08
CA GLY A 245 -14.43 -19.47 11.67
C GLY A 245 -15.53 -19.69 10.63
N ALA A 246 -16.69 -20.10 11.11
CA ALA A 246 -17.85 -20.43 10.30
C ALA A 246 -18.71 -19.20 9.95
N PHE A 247 -19.42 -19.28 8.84
CA PHE A 247 -20.56 -18.43 8.52
C PHE A 247 -21.81 -18.95 9.22
N ASP A 248 -22.80 -18.08 9.42
CA ASP A 248 -24.00 -18.45 10.18
C ASP A 248 -24.89 -19.43 9.39
N GLY A 249 -24.72 -19.45 8.06
CA GLY A 249 -25.40 -20.34 7.12
C GLY A 249 -25.01 -20.01 5.69
N VAL A 250 -25.56 -20.76 4.73
CA VAL A 250 -25.26 -20.56 3.30
C VAL A 250 -25.72 -19.17 2.85
N GLU A 251 -26.92 -18.74 3.23
CA GLU A 251 -27.42 -17.39 2.91
C GLU A 251 -26.53 -16.29 3.48
N ASP A 252 -25.96 -16.51 4.68
CA ASP A 252 -25.03 -15.57 5.31
C ASP A 252 -23.74 -15.44 4.49
N TYR A 253 -23.17 -16.57 4.08
CA TYR A 253 -22.00 -16.62 3.21
C TYR A 253 -22.27 -15.95 1.86
N LEU A 254 -23.36 -16.30 1.18
CA LEU A 254 -23.70 -15.77 -0.14
C LEU A 254 -23.93 -14.26 -0.09
N ASP A 255 -24.60 -13.73 0.94
CA ASP A 255 -24.79 -12.29 1.12
C ASP A 255 -23.45 -11.55 1.26
N VAL A 256 -22.53 -12.06 2.07
CA VAL A 256 -21.18 -11.47 2.23
C VAL A 256 -20.43 -11.50 0.91
N GLN A 257 -20.36 -12.66 0.24
CA GLN A 257 -19.61 -12.78 -1.02
C GLN A 257 -20.21 -11.92 -2.13
N PHE A 258 -21.54 -11.90 -2.26
CA PHE A 258 -22.23 -11.08 -3.26
C PHE A 258 -21.91 -9.60 -3.08
N ARG A 259 -22.08 -9.08 -1.86
CA ARG A 259 -21.90 -7.65 -1.58
C ARG A 259 -20.44 -7.22 -1.71
N LEU A 260 -19.49 -8.06 -1.28
CA LEU A 260 -18.06 -7.80 -1.46
C LEU A 260 -17.67 -7.80 -2.94
N LEU A 261 -18.08 -8.80 -3.71
CA LEU A 261 -17.76 -8.90 -5.13
C LEU A 261 -18.39 -7.75 -5.93
N ARG A 262 -19.62 -7.37 -5.58
CA ARG A 262 -20.29 -6.22 -6.19
C ARG A 262 -19.57 -4.91 -5.85
N GLU A 263 -19.17 -4.73 -4.59
CA GLU A 263 -18.41 -3.55 -4.20
C GLU A 263 -17.05 -3.48 -4.87
N ASP A 264 -16.33 -4.59 -5.02
CA ASP A 264 -15.03 -4.64 -5.69
C ASP A 264 -15.10 -3.92 -7.05
N PHE A 265 -16.13 -4.24 -7.84
CA PHE A 265 -16.39 -3.58 -9.12
C PHE A 265 -16.89 -2.13 -8.98
N VAL A 266 -17.88 -1.88 -8.12
CA VAL A 266 -18.52 -0.55 -7.97
C VAL A 266 -17.55 0.48 -7.38
N SER A 267 -16.68 0.07 -6.46
CA SER A 267 -15.73 0.95 -5.76
C SER A 267 -14.73 1.59 -6.72
N THR A 268 -14.29 0.84 -7.73
CA THR A 268 -13.44 1.30 -8.82
C THR A 268 -14.13 2.41 -9.62
N LEU A 269 -15.38 2.18 -10.03
CA LEU A 269 -16.17 3.19 -10.75
C LEU A 269 -16.44 4.43 -9.90
N ARG A 270 -16.79 4.24 -8.62
CA ARG A 270 -17.06 5.32 -7.67
C ARG A 270 -15.85 6.22 -7.49
N THR A 271 -14.68 5.63 -7.31
CA THR A 271 -13.42 6.36 -7.14
C THR A 271 -13.05 7.06 -8.44
N GLY A 272 -13.15 6.37 -9.58
CA GLY A 272 -12.86 6.94 -10.89
C GLY A 272 -13.74 8.16 -11.23
N ILE A 273 -15.05 8.07 -11.01
CA ILE A 273 -15.99 9.18 -11.26
C ILE A 273 -15.72 10.35 -10.30
N ARG A 274 -15.40 10.07 -9.04
CA ARG A 274 -15.02 11.11 -8.07
C ARG A 274 -13.74 11.82 -8.49
N ASP A 275 -12.70 11.06 -8.84
CA ASP A 275 -11.42 11.59 -9.32
C ASP A 275 -11.62 12.48 -10.56
N TYR A 276 -12.48 12.05 -11.49
CA TYR A 276 -12.84 12.85 -12.67
C TYR A 276 -13.43 14.21 -12.28
N ARG A 277 -14.40 14.21 -11.35
CA ARG A 277 -15.10 15.42 -10.90
C ARG A 277 -14.19 16.37 -10.12
N ASP A 278 -13.34 15.81 -9.26
CA ASP A 278 -12.52 16.59 -8.33
C ASP A 278 -11.26 17.18 -9.02
N ASN A 279 -10.90 16.71 -10.23
CA ASN A 279 -9.75 17.19 -10.99
C ASN A 279 -10.14 17.74 -12.39
N PRO A 280 -10.99 18.78 -12.48
CA PRO A 280 -11.51 19.29 -13.75
C PRO A 280 -10.44 19.89 -14.67
N HIS A 281 -9.27 20.27 -14.13
CA HIS A 281 -8.17 20.85 -14.90
C HIS A 281 -7.27 19.81 -15.59
N LEU A 282 -7.37 18.53 -15.20
CA LEU A 282 -6.63 17.44 -15.82
C LEU A 282 -7.46 16.85 -16.97
N THR A 283 -6.78 16.31 -17.98
CA THR A 283 -7.42 15.74 -19.19
C THR A 283 -7.07 14.27 -19.39
N GLY A 284 -7.99 13.52 -19.98
CA GLY A 284 -7.81 12.10 -20.27
C GLY A 284 -7.54 11.24 -19.03
N ASP A 285 -6.62 10.27 -19.17
CA ASP A 285 -6.28 9.30 -18.12
C ASP A 285 -5.57 9.95 -16.91
N HIS A 286 -4.98 11.15 -17.06
CA HIS A 286 -4.30 11.85 -15.96
C HIS A 286 -5.25 12.33 -14.87
N ARG A 287 -6.57 12.32 -15.12
CA ARG A 287 -7.59 12.62 -14.10
C ARG A 287 -7.68 11.56 -13.01
N PHE A 288 -7.21 10.35 -13.25
CA PHE A 288 -7.39 9.23 -12.34
C PHE A 288 -6.12 8.89 -11.60
N ARG A 289 -6.21 8.76 -10.28
CA ARG A 289 -5.04 8.42 -9.45
C ARG A 289 -4.69 6.94 -9.55
N SER A 290 -5.68 6.07 -9.68
CA SER A 290 -5.50 4.61 -9.59
C SER A 290 -5.42 3.90 -10.95
N GLY A 291 -5.61 4.60 -12.07
CA GLY A 291 -5.53 4.01 -13.42
C GLY A 291 -6.60 2.96 -13.75
N ASP A 292 -7.48 2.65 -12.81
CA ASP A 292 -8.50 1.59 -12.89
C ASP A 292 -9.71 1.96 -13.76
N VAL A 293 -9.79 3.20 -14.22
CA VAL A 293 -10.83 3.66 -15.13
C VAL A 293 -10.22 4.46 -16.28
N LYS A 294 -10.98 4.58 -17.39
CA LYS A 294 -10.62 5.35 -18.57
C LYS A 294 -11.72 6.35 -18.90
N ALA A 295 -11.32 7.60 -19.18
CA ALA A 295 -12.23 8.66 -19.58
C ALA A 295 -12.17 8.84 -21.08
N TYR A 296 -13.33 9.14 -21.65
CA TYR A 296 -13.45 9.57 -23.01
C TYR A 296 -14.32 10.82 -23.07
N GLU A 297 -13.87 11.81 -23.83
CA GLU A 297 -14.56 13.06 -24.04
C GLU A 297 -15.22 13.08 -25.42
N ASN A 298 -16.24 13.94 -25.58
CA ASN A 298 -16.89 14.19 -26.87
C ASN A 298 -17.53 12.94 -27.48
N PHE A 299 -18.24 12.15 -26.66
CA PHE A 299 -19.08 11.06 -27.15
C PHE A 299 -20.37 11.64 -27.70
N THR A 300 -20.66 11.38 -28.98
CA THR A 300 -21.93 11.78 -29.58
C THR A 300 -22.75 10.54 -29.88
N ILE A 301 -23.94 10.49 -29.30
CA ILE A 301 -24.92 9.43 -29.58
C ILE A 301 -25.73 9.88 -30.78
N THR A 302 -25.67 9.14 -31.88
CA THR A 302 -26.18 9.59 -33.18
C THR A 302 -27.58 9.06 -33.47
N SER A 303 -27.76 7.74 -33.50
CA SER A 303 -29.02 7.12 -33.88
C SER A 303 -29.20 5.76 -33.21
N PRO A 304 -30.45 5.38 -32.87
CA PRO A 304 -30.74 4.03 -32.46
C PRO A 304 -30.59 3.06 -33.65
N ASN A 305 -30.09 1.87 -33.37
CA ASN A 305 -30.06 0.72 -34.27
C ASN A 305 -30.95 -0.38 -33.68
N PHE A 306 -31.74 -1.04 -34.52
CA PHE A 306 -32.70 -2.06 -34.10
C PHE A 306 -32.18 -3.43 -34.51
N GLY A 307 -31.54 -4.10 -33.57
CA GLY A 307 -30.95 -5.43 -33.76
C GLY A 307 -31.82 -6.55 -33.20
N ARG A 308 -31.37 -7.80 -33.41
CA ARG A 308 -32.00 -8.99 -32.79
C ARG A 308 -31.84 -9.02 -31.27
N ASN A 309 -30.84 -8.30 -30.74
CA ASN A 309 -30.52 -8.26 -29.31
C ASN A 309 -31.15 -7.05 -28.60
N GLY A 310 -32.10 -6.37 -29.26
CA GLY A 310 -32.78 -5.18 -28.75
C GLY A 310 -32.31 -3.89 -29.42
N ILE A 311 -32.54 -2.77 -28.74
CA ILE A 311 -32.19 -1.43 -29.20
C ILE A 311 -30.76 -1.14 -28.78
N THR A 312 -29.90 -0.85 -29.75
CA THR A 312 -28.55 -0.33 -29.55
C THR A 312 -28.48 1.11 -30.05
N TYR A 313 -27.44 1.84 -29.70
CA TYR A 313 -27.24 3.22 -30.12
C TYR A 313 -25.84 3.38 -30.69
N VAL A 314 -25.76 3.99 -31.87
CA VAL A 314 -24.49 4.28 -32.53
C VAL A 314 -23.83 5.48 -31.85
N VAL A 315 -22.59 5.30 -31.42
CA VAL A 315 -21.77 6.31 -30.76
C VAL A 315 -20.57 6.62 -31.62
N SER A 316 -20.26 7.91 -31.77
CA SER A 316 -19.04 8.39 -32.42
C SER A 316 -18.13 9.11 -31.43
N ILE A 317 -16.84 8.84 -31.51
CA ILE A 317 -15.76 9.55 -30.79
C ILE A 317 -15.03 10.45 -31.79
N ASN A 318 -14.54 11.59 -31.33
CA ASN A 318 -13.68 12.44 -32.16
C ASN A 318 -12.35 11.73 -32.50
N LYS A 319 -12.27 11.19 -33.72
CA LYS A 319 -11.05 10.53 -34.22
C LYS A 319 -9.84 11.47 -34.35
N GLU A 320 -10.07 12.78 -34.40
CA GLU A 320 -8.99 13.77 -34.46
C GLU A 320 -8.34 14.05 -33.10
N ASP A 321 -8.88 13.48 -32.03
CA ASP A 321 -8.27 13.52 -30.71
C ASP A 321 -6.90 12.80 -30.73
N LYS A 322 -5.88 13.48 -30.19
CA LYS A 322 -4.53 12.94 -30.05
C LYS A 322 -4.51 11.70 -29.16
N MET A 323 -5.37 11.62 -28.13
CA MET A 323 -5.45 10.45 -27.26
C MET A 323 -6.03 9.26 -28.02
N PHE A 324 -7.08 9.48 -28.82
CA PHE A 324 -7.70 8.44 -29.64
C PHE A 324 -6.70 7.81 -30.63
N ARG A 325 -5.96 8.63 -31.40
CA ARG A 325 -4.99 8.15 -32.39
C ARG A 325 -3.78 7.40 -31.80
N ARG A 326 -3.49 7.58 -30.51
CA ARG A 326 -2.39 6.87 -29.82
C ARG A 326 -2.77 5.46 -29.41
N ILE A 327 -4.07 5.13 -29.40
CA ILE A 327 -4.56 3.81 -29.01
C ILE A 327 -4.50 2.87 -30.21
N ASN A 328 -3.80 1.75 -30.05
CA ASN A 328 -3.89 0.64 -31.00
C ASN A 328 -5.16 -0.16 -30.69
N TRP A 329 -6.27 0.17 -31.36
CA TRP A 329 -7.58 -0.40 -31.08
C TRP A 329 -7.66 -1.91 -31.33
N ALA A 330 -6.90 -2.44 -32.30
CA ALA A 330 -6.82 -3.87 -32.55
C ALA A 330 -6.28 -4.69 -31.36
N SER A 331 -5.33 -4.16 -30.60
CA SER A 331 -4.77 -4.83 -29.40
C SER A 331 -5.33 -4.31 -28.07
N SER A 332 -6.08 -3.20 -28.11
CA SER A 332 -6.61 -2.54 -26.92
C SER A 332 -7.79 -3.30 -26.31
N LYS A 333 -7.74 -3.46 -24.98
CA LYS A 333 -8.85 -3.97 -24.15
C LYS A 333 -9.88 -2.90 -23.76
N ARG A 334 -9.79 -1.70 -24.36
CA ARG A 334 -10.75 -0.61 -24.16
C ARG A 334 -12.01 -0.81 -25.02
N LEU A 335 -13.16 -0.47 -24.45
CA LEU A 335 -14.47 -0.54 -25.10
C LEU A 335 -14.78 -1.94 -25.64
N LEU A 336 -14.39 -3.00 -24.94
CA LEU A 336 -14.73 -4.37 -25.35
C LEU A 336 -16.23 -4.61 -25.21
N PHE A 337 -16.77 -5.52 -26.02
CA PHE A 337 -18.15 -6.01 -25.87
C PHE A 337 -18.44 -6.37 -24.41
N GLY A 338 -19.54 -5.88 -23.84
CA GLY A 338 -19.91 -6.13 -22.43
C GLY A 338 -19.19 -5.25 -21.39
N SER A 339 -18.21 -4.41 -21.79
CA SER A 339 -17.66 -3.38 -20.91
C SER A 339 -18.74 -2.38 -20.50
N LEU A 340 -18.76 -2.01 -19.21
CA LEU A 340 -19.69 -1.01 -18.69
C LEU A 340 -19.13 0.41 -18.88
N LEU A 341 -20.01 1.29 -19.38
CA LEU A 341 -19.81 2.73 -19.53
C LEU A 341 -20.76 3.50 -18.62
N CYS A 342 -20.21 4.48 -17.91
CA CYS A 342 -20.97 5.54 -17.26
C CYS A 342 -20.91 6.78 -18.14
N LEU A 343 -22.06 7.31 -18.56
CA LEU A 343 -22.19 8.47 -19.42
C LEU A 343 -22.82 9.63 -18.65
N SER A 344 -22.35 10.85 -18.91
CA SER A 344 -22.91 12.06 -18.32
C SER A 344 -22.64 13.29 -19.20
N THR A 345 -23.55 14.26 -19.16
CA THR A 345 -23.39 15.58 -19.79
C THR A 345 -22.98 16.67 -18.79
N ASP A 346 -22.92 16.35 -17.50
CA ASP A 346 -22.74 17.31 -16.40
C ASP A 346 -21.61 16.89 -15.44
N CYS A 347 -20.60 16.20 -15.98
CA CYS A 347 -19.46 15.68 -15.21
C CYS A 347 -19.87 14.80 -14.02
N PHE A 348 -20.91 13.97 -14.22
CA PHE A 348 -21.44 13.01 -13.25
C PHE A 348 -22.00 13.65 -11.97
N THR A 349 -22.54 14.88 -12.07
CA THR A 349 -23.01 15.62 -10.91
C THR A 349 -24.44 15.23 -10.53
N LYS A 350 -25.36 15.24 -11.51
CA LYS A 350 -26.79 14.95 -11.29
C LYS A 350 -27.24 13.69 -12.01
N ASN A 351 -26.88 13.56 -13.29
CA ASN A 351 -27.39 12.49 -14.16
C ASN A 351 -26.26 11.57 -14.61
N ILE A 352 -26.43 10.28 -14.36
CA ILE A 352 -25.52 9.24 -14.85
C ILE A 352 -26.36 8.20 -15.58
N LEU A 353 -25.98 7.95 -16.83
CA LEU A 353 -26.55 6.89 -17.65
C LEU A 353 -25.56 5.73 -17.68
N PHE A 354 -26.07 4.51 -17.53
CA PHE A 354 -25.27 3.31 -17.60
C PHE A 354 -25.57 2.57 -18.91
N ALA A 355 -24.52 2.18 -19.61
CA ALA A 355 -24.60 1.44 -20.86
C ALA A 355 -23.50 0.37 -20.93
N THR A 356 -23.70 -0.66 -21.73
CA THR A 356 -22.67 -1.63 -22.09
C THR A 356 -22.29 -1.50 -23.55
N ILE A 357 -21.07 -1.86 -23.91
CA ILE A 357 -20.70 -1.96 -25.32
C ILE A 357 -21.44 -3.13 -25.94
N ALA A 358 -22.19 -2.86 -27.01
CA ALA A 358 -22.99 -3.85 -27.73
C ALA A 358 -22.30 -4.38 -28.97
N GLU A 359 -21.54 -3.55 -29.69
CA GLU A 359 -20.76 -3.96 -30.84
C GLU A 359 -19.55 -3.05 -31.02
N ARG A 360 -18.40 -3.63 -31.32
CA ARG A 360 -17.16 -2.88 -31.60
C ARG A 360 -16.39 -3.58 -32.73
N ASP A 361 -16.74 -3.24 -33.96
CA ASP A 361 -15.89 -3.58 -35.10
C ASP A 361 -14.61 -2.73 -35.05
N VAL A 362 -13.47 -3.39 -34.86
CA VAL A 362 -12.14 -2.78 -34.77
C VAL A 362 -11.85 -1.91 -36.00
N LYS A 363 -12.24 -2.34 -37.21
CA LYS A 363 -11.96 -1.60 -38.44
C LYS A 363 -12.76 -0.30 -38.52
N VAL A 364 -14.03 -0.35 -38.11
CA VAL A 364 -14.91 0.83 -38.07
C VAL A 364 -14.47 1.78 -36.95
N MET A 365 -14.11 1.24 -35.79
CA MET A 365 -13.54 2.02 -34.69
C MET A 365 -12.27 2.75 -35.13
N GLU A 366 -11.28 2.06 -35.71
CA GLU A 366 -10.01 2.68 -36.11
C GLU A 366 -10.17 3.75 -37.19
N LYS A 367 -11.06 3.51 -38.16
CA LYS A 367 -11.23 4.40 -39.31
C LYS A 367 -12.14 5.59 -39.00
N ASP A 368 -13.26 5.33 -38.35
CA ASP A 368 -14.37 6.26 -38.22
C ASP A 368 -14.67 6.65 -36.76
N GLY A 369 -14.10 5.94 -35.78
CA GLY A 369 -14.34 6.22 -34.35
C GLY A 369 -15.74 5.84 -33.89
N VAL A 370 -16.38 4.87 -34.57
CA VAL A 370 -17.79 4.52 -34.37
C VAL A 370 -17.93 3.11 -33.78
N PHE A 371 -18.86 2.96 -32.85
CA PHE A 371 -19.23 1.70 -32.20
C PHE A 371 -20.67 1.77 -31.66
N GLU A 372 -21.19 0.67 -31.12
CA GLU A 372 -22.54 0.62 -30.59
C GLU A 372 -22.56 0.34 -29.08
N ILE A 373 -23.48 1.02 -28.39
CA ILE A 373 -23.78 0.79 -26.98
C ILE A 373 -25.22 0.32 -26.80
N GLN A 374 -25.49 -0.34 -25.68
CA GLN A 374 -26.83 -0.67 -25.23
C GLN A 374 -27.03 -0.07 -23.84
N PHE A 375 -28.07 0.74 -23.67
CA PHE A 375 -28.40 1.27 -22.35
C PHE A 375 -28.95 0.17 -21.45
N LEU A 376 -28.64 0.25 -20.16
CA LEU A 376 -29.34 -0.53 -19.15
C LEU A 376 -30.76 0.03 -18.96
N ALA A 377 -31.72 -0.84 -18.60
CA ALA A 377 -33.16 -0.53 -18.62
C ALA A 377 -33.53 0.83 -18.02
N ASP A 378 -33.09 1.12 -16.79
CA ASP A 378 -33.38 2.40 -16.12
C ASP A 378 -32.72 3.62 -16.79
N SER A 379 -31.59 3.40 -17.47
CA SER A 379 -30.85 4.47 -18.16
C SER A 379 -31.45 4.79 -19.53
N GLN A 380 -32.05 3.79 -20.20
CA GLN A 380 -32.72 4.02 -21.47
C GLN A 380 -33.90 4.99 -21.30
N GLN A 381 -34.76 4.75 -20.29
CA GLN A 381 -35.88 5.64 -19.99
C GLN A 381 -35.41 7.08 -19.69
N LYS A 382 -34.32 7.23 -18.92
CA LYS A 382 -33.75 8.55 -18.62
C LYS A 382 -33.21 9.25 -19.86
N TYR A 383 -32.53 8.50 -20.74
CA TYR A 383 -32.03 9.03 -22.00
C TYR A 383 -33.19 9.53 -22.87
N ASP A 384 -34.25 8.73 -23.03
CA ASP A 384 -35.42 9.07 -23.84
C ASP A 384 -36.15 10.34 -23.34
N MET A 385 -36.09 10.64 -22.03
CA MET A 385 -36.68 11.82 -21.41
C MET A 385 -35.76 13.07 -21.43
N MET A 386 -34.52 12.95 -21.87
CA MET A 386 -33.53 14.02 -21.80
C MET A 386 -33.78 15.07 -22.89
N GLU A 387 -33.83 16.36 -22.52
CA GLU A 387 -34.07 17.46 -23.47
C GLU A 387 -32.92 17.62 -24.50
N ASN A 388 -31.69 17.27 -24.14
CA ASN A 388 -30.52 17.39 -24.99
C ASN A 388 -29.80 16.04 -25.18
N GLN A 389 -30.41 15.17 -25.99
CA GLN A 389 -29.83 13.88 -26.39
C GLN A 389 -28.66 14.01 -27.39
N ALA A 390 -28.50 15.17 -28.02
CA ALA A 390 -27.51 15.43 -29.07
C ALA A 390 -26.21 16.09 -28.55
N GLY A 391 -26.14 16.41 -27.26
CA GLY A 391 -24.96 17.02 -26.65
C GLY A 391 -23.77 16.05 -26.53
N PRO A 392 -22.53 16.56 -26.41
CA PRO A 392 -21.38 15.71 -26.15
C PRO A 392 -21.46 15.12 -24.74
N PHE A 393 -21.38 13.80 -24.67
CA PHE A 393 -21.27 13.06 -23.43
C PHE A 393 -19.80 12.89 -23.05
N VAL A 394 -19.55 12.83 -21.75
CA VAL A 394 -18.35 12.25 -21.17
C VAL A 394 -18.67 10.81 -20.81
N ALA A 395 -17.76 9.90 -21.16
CA ALA A 395 -17.84 8.50 -20.78
C ALA A 395 -16.71 8.12 -19.83
N VAL A 396 -17.02 7.31 -18.82
CA VAL A 396 -16.03 6.65 -17.97
C VAL A 396 -16.24 5.15 -18.08
N GLU A 397 -15.19 4.43 -18.46
CA GLU A 397 -15.11 2.98 -18.54
C GLU A 397 -14.31 2.41 -17.37
N SER A 398 -14.76 1.31 -16.78
CA SER A 398 -13.96 0.53 -15.82
C SER A 398 -12.96 -0.40 -16.53
N MET A 399 -11.72 -0.50 -16.03
CA MET A 399 -10.77 -1.51 -16.49
C MET A 399 -11.19 -2.93 -16.09
N ALA A 400 -12.01 -3.08 -15.05
CA ALA A 400 -12.59 -4.36 -14.67
C ALA A 400 -13.69 -4.76 -15.66
N TYR A 401 -13.63 -6.00 -16.16
CA TYR A 401 -14.55 -6.48 -17.18
C TYR A 401 -15.91 -6.83 -16.56
N PHE A 402 -16.89 -5.92 -16.72
CA PHE A 402 -18.19 -5.99 -16.07
C PHE A 402 -18.97 -7.28 -16.33
N GLU A 403 -18.97 -7.78 -17.58
CA GLU A 403 -19.73 -8.98 -17.97
C GLU A 403 -19.36 -10.21 -17.11
N ALA A 404 -18.07 -10.37 -16.80
CA ALA A 404 -17.60 -11.46 -15.93
C ALA A 404 -18.17 -11.33 -14.51
N TYR A 405 -18.17 -10.12 -13.94
CA TYR A 405 -18.77 -9.87 -12.63
C TYR A 405 -20.28 -10.12 -12.64
N SER A 406 -20.98 -9.61 -13.65
CA SER A 406 -22.44 -9.76 -13.79
C SER A 406 -22.85 -11.24 -13.81
N HIS A 407 -22.15 -12.08 -14.58
CA HIS A 407 -22.42 -13.52 -14.61
C HIS A 407 -22.18 -14.21 -13.27
N VAL A 408 -21.09 -13.87 -12.57
CA VAL A 408 -20.79 -14.47 -11.26
C VAL A 408 -21.82 -14.03 -10.22
N LEU A 409 -22.17 -12.74 -10.17
CA LEU A 409 -23.18 -12.20 -9.27
C LEU A 409 -24.56 -12.85 -9.52
N ASN A 410 -24.96 -13.01 -10.78
CA ASN A 410 -26.17 -13.73 -11.16
C ASN A 410 -26.13 -15.21 -10.72
N GLY A 411 -24.97 -15.86 -10.83
CA GLY A 411 -24.75 -17.21 -10.31
C GLY A 411 -24.99 -17.27 -8.80
N ILE A 412 -24.39 -16.36 -8.04
CA ILE A 412 -24.54 -16.27 -6.58
C ILE A 412 -26.02 -16.05 -6.20
N GLN A 413 -26.75 -15.19 -6.92
CA GLN A 413 -28.19 -14.96 -6.70
C GLN A 413 -29.08 -16.19 -6.95
N LYS A 414 -28.60 -17.20 -7.68
CA LYS A 414 -29.34 -18.44 -7.99
C LYS A 414 -28.97 -19.60 -7.05
N ILE A 415 -27.80 -19.56 -6.42
CA ILE A 415 -27.36 -20.57 -5.46
C ILE A 415 -28.17 -20.40 -4.17
N ASN A 416 -28.59 -21.50 -3.54
CA ASN A 416 -29.32 -21.57 -2.29
C ASN A 416 -28.81 -22.74 -1.42
N GLU A 417 -29.35 -22.89 -0.22
CA GLU A 417 -28.95 -23.96 0.71
C GLU A 417 -28.97 -25.38 0.13
N ASN A 418 -29.89 -25.67 -0.79
CA ASN A 418 -30.07 -27.02 -1.35
C ASN A 418 -29.07 -27.35 -2.46
N ASN A 419 -28.53 -26.34 -3.17
CA ASN A 419 -27.61 -26.54 -4.29
C ASN A 419 -26.17 -26.06 -3.99
N PHE A 420 -25.91 -25.54 -2.79
CA PHE A 420 -24.59 -25.09 -2.38
C PHE A 420 -23.66 -26.27 -2.09
N ALA A 421 -22.69 -26.48 -2.99
CA ALA A 421 -21.69 -27.52 -2.82
C ALA A 421 -20.73 -27.21 -1.65
N LEU A 422 -20.28 -28.26 -0.96
CA LEU A 422 -19.26 -28.17 0.10
C LEU A 422 -19.62 -27.25 1.28
N SER A 423 -20.91 -27.03 1.56
CA SER A 423 -21.39 -26.21 2.70
C SER A 423 -20.69 -26.56 4.02
N LYS A 424 -20.53 -27.87 4.30
CA LYS A 424 -19.81 -28.41 5.47
C LYS A 424 -18.40 -27.84 5.65
N TYR A 425 -17.71 -27.50 4.56
CA TYR A 425 -16.33 -27.05 4.58
C TYR A 425 -16.21 -25.53 4.41
N ILE A 426 -17.00 -24.92 3.51
CA ILE A 426 -16.91 -23.49 3.19
C ILE A 426 -17.68 -22.64 4.22
N VAL A 427 -18.89 -23.08 4.59
CA VAL A 427 -19.80 -22.33 5.47
C VAL A 427 -19.57 -22.74 6.91
N GLU A 428 -19.64 -24.04 7.21
CA GLU A 428 -19.52 -24.56 8.57
C GLU A 428 -18.06 -24.66 9.06
N ALA A 429 -17.09 -24.39 8.19
CA ALA A 429 -15.65 -24.42 8.48
C ALA A 429 -15.15 -25.73 9.13
N ARG A 430 -15.75 -26.88 8.79
CA ARG A 430 -15.29 -28.19 9.30
C ARG A 430 -13.92 -28.51 8.70
N THR A 431 -12.94 -28.77 9.55
CA THR A 431 -11.58 -29.17 9.14
C THR A 431 -11.41 -30.67 8.98
N THR A 432 -12.36 -31.46 9.51
CA THR A 432 -12.34 -32.91 9.44
C THR A 432 -12.91 -33.40 8.11
N VAL A 433 -12.03 -33.87 7.22
CA VAL A 433 -12.43 -34.45 5.93
C VAL A 433 -12.82 -35.92 6.15
N SER A 434 -14.11 -36.20 6.14
CA SER A 434 -14.60 -37.59 6.17
C SER A 434 -14.44 -38.25 4.80
N ARG A 435 -14.22 -39.57 4.79
CA ARG A 435 -14.21 -40.40 3.58
C ARG A 435 -15.46 -40.08 2.71
N PRO A 436 -15.30 -39.76 1.42
CA PRO A 436 -16.42 -39.51 0.50
C PRO A 436 -17.46 -40.62 0.52
N GLU A 437 -18.75 -40.29 0.38
CA GLU A 437 -19.85 -41.24 0.52
C GLU A 437 -19.74 -42.42 -0.45
N TYR A 438 -19.31 -42.16 -1.69
CA TYR A 438 -19.10 -43.19 -2.70
C TYR A 438 -18.03 -44.22 -2.29
N LEU A 439 -17.10 -43.86 -1.39
CA LEU A 439 -16.09 -44.76 -0.87
C LEU A 439 -16.57 -45.54 0.36
N LYS A 440 -17.69 -45.20 1.00
CA LYS A 440 -18.14 -45.89 2.23
C LYS A 440 -18.85 -47.22 1.96
N ARG A 441 -19.24 -47.49 0.72
CA ARG A 441 -19.85 -48.77 0.31
C ARG A 441 -18.80 -49.88 0.37
N GLN A 442 -19.13 -50.97 1.07
CA GLN A 442 -18.21 -52.10 1.28
C GLN A 442 -17.97 -52.94 0.01
N ASP A 443 -18.84 -52.83 -0.99
CA ASP A 443 -18.81 -53.67 -2.20
C ASP A 443 -17.97 -53.10 -3.36
N VAL A 444 -17.29 -51.97 -3.15
CA VAL A 444 -16.54 -51.32 -4.23
C VAL A 444 -15.05 -51.65 -4.11
N LYS A 445 -14.54 -52.45 -5.06
CA LYS A 445 -13.11 -52.72 -5.24
C LYS A 445 -12.50 -51.64 -6.13
N TYR A 446 -11.52 -50.91 -5.62
CA TYR A 446 -10.79 -49.88 -6.37
C TYR A 446 -9.40 -50.38 -6.76
N ARG A 447 -8.98 -50.10 -7.99
CA ARG A 447 -7.59 -50.26 -8.45
C ARG A 447 -7.05 -48.89 -8.84
N PHE A 448 -6.06 -48.40 -8.10
CA PHE A 448 -5.30 -47.22 -8.49
C PHE A 448 -4.27 -47.64 -9.53
N ILE A 449 -4.39 -47.14 -10.76
CA ILE A 449 -3.38 -47.36 -11.80
C ILE A 449 -2.46 -46.14 -11.78
N THR A 450 -1.25 -46.31 -11.25
CA THR A 450 -0.18 -45.31 -11.34
C THR A 450 0.44 -45.37 -12.72
N THR A 451 0.75 -44.20 -13.29
CA THR A 451 1.29 -44.00 -14.64
C THR A 451 2.62 -44.71 -14.97
N GLY A 452 3.21 -45.44 -14.01
CA GLY A 452 4.42 -46.24 -14.19
C GLY A 452 4.19 -47.73 -14.45
N ASP A 453 2.95 -48.23 -14.34
CA ASP A 453 2.62 -49.59 -14.77
C ASP A 453 2.52 -49.58 -16.31
N MET A 454 3.65 -49.88 -16.98
CA MET A 454 3.77 -49.88 -18.43
C MET A 454 2.69 -50.75 -19.08
N LEU A 455 1.70 -50.10 -19.67
CA LEU A 455 0.96 -50.68 -20.79
C LEU A 455 1.80 -50.38 -22.03
N THR A 456 2.29 -51.44 -22.67
CA THR A 456 2.77 -51.41 -24.06
C THR A 456 1.82 -50.54 -24.89
N GLU A 457 2.36 -49.59 -25.64
CA GLU A 457 1.56 -48.62 -26.41
C GLU A 457 0.50 -49.34 -27.27
N PRO A 458 -0.79 -49.00 -27.13
CA PRO A 458 -1.85 -49.66 -27.88
C PRO A 458 -1.78 -49.20 -29.35
N THR A 459 -1.60 -50.15 -30.26
CA THR A 459 -1.41 -49.92 -31.70
C THR A 459 -2.74 -49.75 -32.46
N SER A 460 -3.89 -49.77 -31.78
CA SER A 460 -5.18 -49.50 -32.39
C SER A 460 -6.17 -48.82 -31.44
N LEU A 461 -7.10 -48.04 -32.01
CA LEU A 461 -8.18 -47.36 -31.27
C LEU A 461 -9.15 -48.34 -30.57
N HIS A 462 -9.08 -49.63 -30.89
CA HIS A 462 -9.89 -50.66 -30.24
C HIS A 462 -9.28 -51.21 -28.93
N ASP A 463 -8.01 -50.92 -28.65
CA ASP A 463 -7.29 -51.54 -27.51
C ASP A 463 -7.26 -50.68 -26.23
N VAL A 464 -7.88 -49.50 -26.21
CA VAL A 464 -7.73 -48.55 -25.07
C VAL A 464 -8.89 -48.63 -24.05
N SER A 465 -9.75 -49.65 -24.05
CA SER A 465 -10.97 -49.54 -23.20
C SER A 465 -11.59 -50.83 -22.65
N GLN A 466 -10.83 -51.87 -22.33
CA GLN A 466 -11.39 -52.99 -21.57
C GLN A 466 -10.50 -53.43 -20.41
N TYR A 467 -10.79 -52.87 -19.23
CA TYR A 467 -10.51 -53.56 -17.97
C TYR A 467 -11.85 -53.86 -17.31
N MET A 468 -12.28 -55.11 -17.47
CA MET A 468 -13.49 -55.67 -16.86
C MET A 468 -13.28 -55.85 -15.36
N PHE A 469 -14.27 -55.45 -14.57
CA PHE A 469 -14.53 -56.08 -13.27
C PHE A 469 -15.70 -57.05 -13.47
N GLN A 470 -15.52 -58.29 -13.02
CA GLN A 470 -16.62 -59.24 -12.94
C GLN A 470 -17.64 -58.76 -11.91
N ASP A 471 -18.89 -58.78 -12.38
CA ASP A 471 -20.17 -58.63 -11.69
C ASP A 471 -20.46 -57.28 -11.04
N SER A 472 -21.19 -56.49 -11.85
CA SER A 472 -21.84 -55.20 -11.56
C SER A 472 -20.89 -54.02 -11.30
N PHE A 473 -21.29 -52.84 -11.78
CA PHE A 473 -20.71 -51.50 -11.54
C PHE A 473 -19.95 -50.82 -12.69
N SER A 474 -20.25 -49.52 -12.80
CA SER A 474 -19.97 -48.57 -13.87
C SER A 474 -18.52 -48.11 -13.93
N MET A 475 -18.00 -48.00 -15.16
CA MET A 475 -16.63 -47.63 -15.49
C MET A 475 -16.46 -46.09 -15.50
N TYR A 476 -15.50 -45.56 -14.74
CA TYR A 476 -15.21 -44.12 -14.66
C TYR A 476 -13.78 -43.83 -15.12
N ASN A 477 -13.64 -43.04 -16.19
CA ASN A 477 -12.35 -42.60 -16.69
C ASN A 477 -12.07 -41.17 -16.23
N SER A 478 -11.11 -40.99 -15.32
CA SER A 478 -10.72 -39.67 -14.80
C SER A 478 -10.18 -38.72 -15.87
N ARG A 479 -9.77 -39.22 -17.04
CA ARG A 479 -9.32 -38.42 -18.19
C ARG A 479 -10.42 -38.09 -19.20
N ASN A 480 -11.62 -38.67 -19.05
CA ASN A 480 -12.75 -38.38 -19.91
C ASN A 480 -13.91 -37.79 -19.09
N ALA A 481 -14.04 -36.45 -19.13
CA ALA A 481 -15.05 -35.69 -18.39
C ALA A 481 -16.49 -36.15 -18.67
N SER A 482 -16.77 -36.70 -19.85
CA SER A 482 -18.11 -37.24 -20.19
C SER A 482 -18.50 -38.48 -19.38
N THR A 483 -17.52 -39.16 -18.77
CA THR A 483 -17.76 -40.32 -17.92
C THR A 483 -17.93 -39.96 -16.45
N TRP A 484 -17.68 -38.70 -16.05
CA TRP A 484 -17.72 -38.31 -14.64
C TRP A 484 -19.15 -38.37 -14.07
N PRO A 485 -19.32 -38.65 -12.77
CA PRO A 485 -20.64 -38.65 -12.13
C PRO A 485 -21.30 -37.27 -12.31
N THR A 486 -22.46 -37.23 -12.96
CA THR A 486 -23.29 -36.02 -13.06
C THR A 486 -24.33 -35.98 -11.93
N ALA A 487 -24.93 -34.82 -11.68
CA ALA A 487 -25.95 -34.65 -10.64
C ALA A 487 -27.18 -35.56 -10.80
N ASN A 488 -27.43 -36.05 -12.01
CA ASN A 488 -28.53 -36.98 -12.32
C ASN A 488 -28.15 -38.46 -12.12
N ASN A 489 -26.93 -38.74 -11.67
CA ASN A 489 -26.50 -40.10 -11.40
C ASN A 489 -27.17 -40.59 -10.09
N PRO A 490 -27.86 -41.74 -10.07
CA PRO A 490 -28.52 -42.27 -8.86
C PRO A 490 -27.58 -42.54 -7.67
N TRP A 491 -26.27 -42.36 -7.86
CA TRP A 491 -25.22 -42.43 -6.84
C TRP A 491 -24.98 -41.11 -6.10
N VAL A 492 -25.54 -39.99 -6.60
CA VAL A 492 -25.40 -38.63 -6.06
C VAL A 492 -26.64 -38.20 -5.25
N GLN A 493 -27.76 -38.92 -5.33
CA GLN A 493 -28.96 -38.72 -4.50
C GLN A 493 -28.83 -39.33 -3.11
#